data_AF-A0A937S4W4-F1
#
_entry.id   AF-A0A937S4W4-F1
#
_cell.length_a   1.000
_cell.length_b   1.000
_cell.length_c   1.000
_cell.angle_alpha   90.00
_cell.angle_beta   90.00
_cell.angle_gamma   90.00
#
_symmetry.space_group_name_H-M   'P 1'
#
loop_
_entity.id
_entity.type
_entity.pdbx_description
1 polymer ?
#
loop_
_entity_poly.entity_id
_entity_poly.type
_entity_poly.pdbx_seq_one_letter_code
_entity_poly.pdbx_strand_id
1 'polypeptide(L)' 'MTYNPSLHEEPRSQRARVLPQRQSSSILGWLEASGRLLARESTDFDYGDNEEEINALMAGDDNTNDFDDDDDEELELED' A
#
# COMPACT_ATOMS: atom_id res chain seq x y z
N MET A 1 31.94 -23.67 2.71
CA MET A 1 30.55 -24.03 3.06
C MET A 1 30.05 -22.95 4.02
N THR A 2 29.27 -21.99 3.52
CA THR A 2 28.78 -20.85 4.31
C THR A 2 27.54 -21.30 5.09
N TYR A 3 27.66 -21.41 6.41
CA TYR A 3 26.52 -21.74 7.28
C TYR A 3 25.68 -20.47 7.50
N ASN A 4 24.42 -20.50 7.08
CA ASN A 4 23.47 -19.41 7.31
C ASN A 4 22.64 -19.71 8.56
N PRO A 5 22.85 -18.99 9.68
CA PRO A 5 22.15 -19.25 10.93
C PRO A 5 20.64 -18.93 10.88
N SER A 6 20.15 -18.28 9.81
CA SER A 6 18.73 -17.97 9.64
C SER A 6 17.95 -19.11 8.95
N LEU A 7 18.63 -20.06 8.31
CA LEU A 7 17.96 -21.14 7.59
C LEU A 7 17.72 -22.34 8.51
N HIS A 8 16.47 -22.79 8.58
CA HIS A 8 16.07 -23.97 9.34
C HIS A 8 15.26 -24.90 8.43
N GLU A 9 15.47 -26.21 8.55
CA GLU A 9 14.76 -27.24 7.78
C GLU A 9 13.71 -27.91 8.68
N GLU A 10 12.49 -28.06 8.17
CA GLU A 10 11.38 -28.66 8.91
C GLU A 10 10.78 -29.85 8.12
N PRO A 11 10.53 -31.01 8.77
CA PRO A 11 10.05 -32.21 8.11
C PRO A 11 8.60 -32.10 7.62
N ARG A 12 8.37 -32.35 6.33
CA ARG A 12 7.07 -32.19 5.66
C ARG A 12 5.97 -33.16 6.12
N SER A 13 6.36 -34.34 6.61
CA SER A 13 5.43 -35.40 7.06
C SER A 13 5.00 -35.25 8.52
N GLN A 14 5.60 -34.30 9.25
CA GLN A 14 5.30 -34.07 10.65
C GLN A 14 4.34 -32.90 10.80
N ARG A 15 3.47 -32.97 11.82
CA ARG A 15 2.62 -31.83 12.17
C ARG A 15 3.49 -30.66 12.59
N ALA A 16 3.14 -29.47 12.10
CA ALA A 16 3.81 -28.23 12.47
C ALA A 16 3.82 -28.07 14.00
N ARG A 17 4.94 -27.57 14.53
CA ARG A 17 5.05 -27.22 15.94
C ARG A 17 4.04 -26.11 16.26
N VAL A 18 3.32 -26.26 17.37
CA VAL A 18 2.50 -25.16 17.90
C VAL A 18 3.45 -24.07 18.39
N LEU A 19 3.46 -22.94 17.70
CA LEU A 19 4.21 -21.78 18.15
C LEU A 19 3.52 -21.21 19.41
N PRO A 20 4.27 -20.93 20.48
CA PRO A 20 3.71 -20.23 21.63
C PRO A 20 3.20 -18.87 21.17
N GLN A 21 2.07 -18.43 21.72
CA GLN A 21 1.59 -17.07 21.48
C GLN A 21 2.68 -16.10 21.91
N ARG A 22 3.18 -15.31 20.95
CA ARG A 22 4.16 -14.28 21.23
C ARG A 22 3.51 -13.27 22.15
N GLN A 23 4.02 -13.10 23.37
CA GLN A 23 3.64 -11.99 24.25
C GLN A 23 4.24 -10.66 23.78
N SER A 24 4.30 -10.44 22.47
CA SER A 24 4.62 -9.12 21.95
C SER A 24 3.45 -8.20 22.31
N SER A 25 3.76 -7.06 22.92
CA SER A 25 2.82 -5.96 23.06
C SER A 25 2.11 -5.74 21.72
N SER A 26 0.78 -5.62 21.73
CA SER A 26 0.02 -5.19 20.55
C SER A 26 0.71 -3.97 19.94
N ILE A 27 0.73 -3.86 18.62
CA ILE A 27 1.31 -2.68 17.96
C ILE A 27 0.68 -1.38 18.49
N LEU A 28 -0.62 -1.41 18.82
CA LEU A 28 -1.31 -0.30 19.46
C LEU A 28 -0.75 0.01 20.86
N GLY A 29 -0.49 -1.02 21.67
CA GLY A 29 0.12 -0.86 22.99
C GLY A 29 1.57 -0.37 22.92
N TRP A 30 2.33 -0.77 21.91
CA TRP A 30 3.68 -0.22 21.66
C TRP A 30 3.60 1.25 21.21
N LEU A 31 2.68 1.59 20.33
CA LEU A 31 2.45 2.97 19.89
C LEU A 31 2.03 3.85 21.07
N GLU A 32 1.15 3.36 21.95
CA GLU A 32 0.73 4.06 23.16
C GLU A 32 1.90 4.25 24.15
N ALA A 33 2.62 3.16 24.48
CA ALA A 33 3.75 3.22 25.41
C ALA A 33 4.92 4.08 24.92
N SER A 34 5.11 4.19 23.60
CA SER A 34 6.13 5.04 22.98
C SER A 34 5.68 6.48 22.76
N GLY A 35 4.43 6.83 23.12
CA GLY A 35 3.86 8.16 22.89
C GLY A 35 3.64 8.49 21.41
N ARG A 36 3.63 7.47 20.53
CA ARG A 36 3.43 7.60 19.07
C ARG A 36 1.98 7.43 18.66
N LEU A 37 1.10 7.01 19.58
CA LEU A 37 -0.34 6.95 19.36
C LEU A 37 -0.96 8.31 19.71
N LEU A 38 -1.21 9.13 18.70
CA LEU A 38 -1.91 10.41 18.83
C LEU A 38 -3.41 10.22 18.51
N ALA A 39 -4.27 10.90 19.25
CA ALA A 39 -5.68 10.99 18.89
C ALA A 39 -5.81 11.70 17.53
N ARG A 40 -6.72 11.23 16.68
CA ARG A 40 -7.03 11.95 15.43
C ARG A 40 -7.64 13.30 15.79
N GLU A 41 -7.13 14.36 15.18
CA GLU A 41 -7.84 15.63 15.15
C GLU A 41 -9.10 15.44 14.30
N SER A 42 -10.26 15.81 14.85
CA SER A 42 -11.51 15.86 14.10
C SER A 42 -11.49 17.15 13.27
N THR A 43 -10.67 17.18 12.24
CA THR A 43 -10.66 18.28 11.28
C THR A 43 -11.56 17.90 10.12
N ASP A 44 -12.63 18.66 9.93
CA ASP A 44 -13.30 18.70 8.64
C ASP A 44 -12.29 19.33 7.67
N PHE A 45 -11.63 18.49 6.87
CA PHE A 45 -10.78 18.99 5.80
C PHE A 45 -11.69 19.68 4.78
N ASP A 46 -11.56 21.01 4.67
CA ASP A 46 -12.21 21.76 3.60
C ASP A 46 -11.45 21.51 2.31
N TYR A 47 -11.93 20.54 1.52
CA TYR A 47 -11.36 20.18 0.23
C TYR A 47 -11.67 21.20 -0.87
N GLY A 48 -12.47 22.26 -0.60
CA GLY A 48 -12.96 23.20 -1.60
C GLY A 48 -11.91 24.20 -2.12
N ASP A 49 -10.96 24.63 -1.29
CA ASP A 49 -9.98 25.66 -1.68
C ASP A 49 -8.88 25.14 -2.63
N ASN A 50 -8.77 23.82 -2.83
CA ASN A 50 -7.64 23.20 -3.54
C ASN A 50 -7.99 22.68 -4.96
N GLU A 51 -9.23 22.87 -5.41
CA GLU A 51 -9.64 22.46 -6.77
C GLU A 51 -9.01 23.34 -7.86
N GLU A 52 -8.84 24.65 -7.62
CA GLU A 52 -8.24 25.56 -8.60
C GLU A 52 -6.76 25.24 -8.88
N GLU A 53 -6.00 24.84 -7.85
CA GLU A 53 -4.58 24.48 -7.99
C GLU A 53 -4.40 23.18 -8.80
N ILE A 54 -5.23 22.17 -8.54
CA ILE A 54 -5.21 20.90 -9.29
C ILE A 54 -5.60 21.12 -10.74
N ASN A 55 -6.61 21.95 -11.01
CA ASN A 55 -7.04 22.27 -12.37
C ASN A 55 -5.94 22.99 -13.16
N ALA A 56 -5.21 23.92 -12.54
CA ALA A 56 -4.08 24.58 -13.18
C ALA A 56 -2.93 23.59 -13.51
N LEU A 57 -2.76 22.55 -12.70
CA LEU A 57 -1.74 21.52 -12.88
C LEU A 57 -2.09 20.53 -13.99
N MET A 58 -3.37 20.19 -14.14
CA MET A 58 -3.88 19.36 -15.25
C MET A 58 -3.97 20.13 -16.57
N ALA A 59 -4.21 21.44 -16.53
CA ALA A 59 -4.37 22.31 -17.70
C ALA A 59 -3.04 22.91 -18.20
N GLY A 60 -1.88 22.39 -17.77
CA GLY A 60 -0.57 22.75 -18.32
C GLY A 60 -0.44 22.47 -19.83
N ASP A 61 0.64 22.98 -20.44
CA ASP A 61 0.91 23.11 -21.90
C ASP A 61 0.92 21.81 -22.75
N ASP A 62 0.41 20.69 -22.22
CA ASP A 62 0.33 19.40 -22.91
C ASP A 62 -1.10 18.81 -22.84
N ASN A 63 -2.11 19.64 -23.12
CA ASN A 63 -3.41 19.13 -23.56
C ASN A 63 -3.43 18.90 -25.08
N THR A 64 -2.31 18.48 -25.65
CA THR A 64 -2.25 17.95 -27.02
C THR A 64 -2.50 16.43 -27.00
N ASN A 65 -3.56 16.01 -26.31
CA ASN A 65 -4.24 14.79 -26.74
C ASN A 65 -5.07 15.20 -27.95
N ASP A 66 -4.41 15.28 -29.10
CA ASP A 66 -5.08 15.10 -30.38
C ASP A 66 -5.59 13.67 -30.33
N PHE A 67 -6.80 13.51 -29.78
CA PHE A 67 -7.55 12.28 -29.90
C PHE A 67 -7.88 12.17 -31.39
N ASP A 68 -6.96 11.61 -32.17
CA ASP A 68 -7.27 10.99 -33.45
C ASP A 68 -8.29 9.90 -33.13
N ASP A 69 -9.55 10.25 -33.37
CA ASP A 69 -10.77 9.51 -33.12
C ASP A 69 -10.99 8.40 -34.16
N ASP A 70 -9.92 7.73 -34.62
CA ASP A 70 -10.00 6.72 -35.67
C ASP A 70 -8.87 5.68 -35.50
N ASP A 71 -9.11 4.61 -34.73
CA ASP A 71 -9.06 3.24 -35.24
C ASP A 71 -9.29 2.21 -34.11
N ASP A 72 -10.48 1.64 -34.15
CA ASP A 72 -10.93 0.45 -33.43
C ASP A 72 -10.03 -0.78 -33.74
N GLU A 73 -8.89 -0.95 -33.05
CA GLU A 73 -8.20 -2.25 -33.03
C GLU A 73 -8.75 -3.14 -31.90
N GLU A 74 -9.76 -3.91 -32.26
CA GLU A 74 -10.34 -5.04 -31.52
C GLU A 74 -9.24 -5.98 -30.99
N LEU A 75 -9.00 -5.93 -29.67
CA LEU A 75 -8.12 -6.88 -28.98
C LEU A 75 -8.80 -8.26 -28.92
N GLU A 76 -8.58 -9.10 -29.94
CA GLU A 76 -8.87 -10.54 -29.86
C GLU A 76 -7.99 -11.17 -28.76
N LEU A 77 -8.60 -11.42 -27.59
CA LEU A 77 -8.02 -12.28 -26.56
C LEU A 77 -8.28 -13.74 -26.94
N GLU A 78 -7.23 -14.44 -27.37
CA GLU A 78 -7.23 -15.88 -27.64
C GLU A 78 -7.30 -16.67 -26.32
N ASP A 79 -8.25 -17.61 -26.21
CA ASP A 79 -8.48 -18.55 -25.09
C ASP A 79 -7.58 -19.81 -25.21
#